data_AF-A0A9W6T5C4-F1
#
_entry.id   AF-A0A9W6T5C4-F1
#
_cell.length_a   1.000
_cell.length_b   1.000
_cell.length_c   1.000
_cell.angle_alpha   90.00
_cell.angle_beta   90.00
_cell.angle_gamma   90.00
#
_symmetry.space_group_name_H-M   'P 1'
#
loop_
_entity.id
_entity.type
_entity.pdbx_description
1 polymer ?
#
loop_
_entity_poly.entity_id
_entity_poly.type
_entity_poly.pdbx_seq_one_letter_code
_entity_poly.pdbx_strand_id
1 'polypeptide(L)'
;MCCTPQSKNALKVPSGYNYASDLTDDEKSGINFYNSSYVEGIFTKGNQLSANETSWLPAFGYGFYECDAPEILINSSLDSISQYQQEKNISFDFAIFTGDLVDHDETRLTSYEVTVESEEIIFRDVKYKLKDIPLFSVLGNHDTFPYGELAQEKSGFANMFDWNAELMAEMWLDYSWIDLDTARNVKSHYTGFSVETKDGLKVIALNANCWYYKNNYAYWNMTDDPDSFGQFQFLVDELVESEAKDQRVWIINHIPASADILPIQSKLFADVIERFSPYTIAHVFNGHTHRDEFQVLYKGNGTDDDAKTIDNVIANTWIAQAVTPWVENNPAWRYYEVDKKTFSIMNSYNFYTRLNETFYANGDEPVWEFEYSARDAYGVEWPENAPLNATYWHLVGESIHSDVSILQDYENYAKRFSPYTGDCTNGDCDLDWCYVTSFTYDQYQNCIAVHDLKLPTY
;
A
#
# COMPACT_ATOMS: atom_id res chain seq x y z
N MET A 1 0.09 -14.21 -13.67
CA MET A 1 0.25 -14.54 -12.24
C MET A 1 0.46 -16.05 -12.06
N CYS A 2 1.19 -16.48 -11.02
CA CYS A 2 1.16 -17.88 -10.58
C CYS A 2 -0.12 -18.12 -9.76
N CYS A 3 -0.52 -19.39 -9.59
CA CYS A 3 -1.68 -19.80 -8.77
C CYS A 3 -3.10 -19.50 -9.27
N THR A 4 -3.33 -18.89 -10.43
CA THR A 4 -4.70 -18.80 -10.98
C THR A 4 -5.09 -20.13 -11.66
N PRO A 5 -6.38 -20.49 -11.74
CA PRO A 5 -6.81 -21.70 -12.45
C PRO A 5 -6.36 -21.78 -13.92
N GLN A 6 -6.01 -20.64 -14.51
CA GLN A 6 -5.57 -20.46 -15.89
C GLN A 6 -4.04 -20.51 -16.02
N SER A 7 -3.30 -20.37 -14.92
CA SER A 7 -1.84 -20.50 -14.87
C SER A 7 -1.41 -21.90 -15.31
N LYS A 8 -0.35 -21.96 -16.10
CA LYS A 8 0.25 -23.22 -16.57
C LYS A 8 1.76 -23.09 -16.60
N ASN A 9 2.45 -24.15 -16.20
CA ASN A 9 3.91 -24.18 -16.24
C ASN A 9 4.39 -23.98 -17.68
N ALA A 10 5.35 -23.08 -17.88
CA ALA A 10 5.98 -22.86 -19.19
C ALA A 10 6.67 -24.14 -19.71
N LEU A 11 7.11 -24.99 -18.78
CA LEU A 11 7.76 -26.27 -19.04
C LEU A 11 6.93 -27.41 -18.43
N LYS A 12 6.96 -28.59 -19.08
CA LYS A 12 6.30 -29.78 -18.52
C LYS A 12 6.98 -30.19 -17.22
N VAL A 13 6.19 -30.68 -16.27
CA VAL A 13 6.70 -31.34 -15.06
C VAL A 13 7.68 -32.44 -15.49
N PRO A 14 8.94 -32.41 -15.03
CA PRO A 14 9.90 -33.45 -15.36
C PRO A 14 9.40 -34.84 -14.96
N SER A 15 9.69 -35.87 -15.76
CA SER A 15 9.26 -37.24 -15.43
C SER A 15 9.86 -37.68 -14.09
N GLY A 16 9.01 -38.10 -13.16
CA GLY A 16 9.44 -38.52 -11.81
C GLY A 16 9.63 -37.38 -10.81
N TYR A 17 9.39 -36.13 -11.21
CA TYR A 17 9.38 -35.01 -10.28
C TYR A 17 8.21 -35.11 -9.29
N ASN A 18 8.50 -34.85 -8.03
CA ASN A 18 7.53 -34.79 -6.95
C ASN A 18 7.91 -33.62 -6.05
N TYR A 19 7.05 -32.59 -5.97
CA TYR A 19 7.29 -31.41 -5.14
C TYR A 19 7.40 -31.76 -3.65
N ALA A 20 6.85 -32.89 -3.23
CA ALA A 20 6.92 -33.38 -1.86
C ALA A 20 8.14 -34.29 -1.59
N SER A 21 9.07 -34.45 -2.54
CA SER A 21 10.20 -35.38 -2.39
C SER A 21 11.17 -34.97 -1.27
N ASP A 22 11.41 -33.66 -1.12
CA ASP A 22 12.31 -33.10 -0.10
C ASP A 22 11.61 -32.78 1.23
N LEU A 23 10.29 -32.94 1.31
CA LEU A 23 9.52 -32.71 2.54
C LEU A 23 9.73 -33.85 3.54
N THR A 24 9.84 -33.49 4.81
CA THR A 24 9.77 -34.42 5.95
C THR A 24 8.39 -35.08 6.03
N ASP A 25 8.28 -36.19 6.78
CA ASP A 25 6.99 -36.87 6.97
C ASP A 25 5.99 -35.97 7.70
N ASP A 26 6.46 -35.13 8.63
CA ASP A 26 5.63 -34.15 9.34
C ASP A 26 5.12 -33.07 8.38
N GLU A 27 5.96 -32.48 7.54
CA GLU A 27 5.55 -31.49 6.52
C GLU A 27 4.56 -32.08 5.50
N LYS A 28 4.78 -33.33 5.06
CA LYS A 28 3.84 -34.04 4.18
C LYS A 28 2.47 -34.21 4.83
N SER A 29 2.45 -34.55 6.12
CA SER A 29 1.20 -34.69 6.86
C SER A 29 0.52 -33.35 7.12
N GLY A 30 1.32 -32.30 7.30
CA GLY A 30 0.92 -30.93 7.61
C GLY A 30 0.48 -30.10 6.42
N ILE A 31 0.64 -30.60 5.20
CA ILE A 31 0.49 -29.77 4.00
C ILE A 31 -0.87 -29.10 3.90
N ASN A 32 -0.86 -27.78 3.70
CA ASN A 32 -2.04 -26.95 3.76
C ASN A 32 -2.74 -26.87 2.40
N PHE A 33 -3.46 -27.94 2.05
CA PHE A 33 -4.39 -27.97 0.94
C PHE A 33 -5.80 -28.24 1.46
N TYR A 34 -6.52 -27.19 1.80
CA TYR A 34 -7.89 -27.27 2.31
C TYR A 34 -8.77 -26.28 1.56
N ASN A 35 -10.00 -26.67 1.22
CA ASN A 35 -11.00 -25.73 0.69
C ASN A 35 -11.67 -24.93 1.82
N SER A 36 -10.87 -24.37 2.71
CA SER A 36 -11.33 -23.55 3.82
C SER A 36 -11.91 -22.24 3.30
N SER A 37 -12.84 -21.66 4.06
CA SER A 37 -13.45 -20.37 3.74
C SER A 37 -13.90 -19.65 5.01
N TYR A 38 -14.25 -18.38 4.86
CA TYR A 38 -15.01 -17.67 5.89
C TYR A 38 -16.49 -17.72 5.53
N VAL A 39 -17.31 -18.22 6.45
CA VAL A 39 -18.77 -18.23 6.31
C VAL A 39 -19.32 -17.33 7.39
N GLU A 40 -20.01 -16.25 7.00
CA GLU A 40 -20.46 -15.21 7.93
C GLU A 40 -19.29 -14.71 8.81
N GLY A 41 -18.12 -14.52 8.18
CA GLY A 41 -16.88 -14.12 8.83
C GLY A 41 -16.43 -15.01 9.99
N ILE A 42 -16.79 -16.29 10.00
CA ILE A 42 -16.21 -17.29 10.88
C ILE A 42 -15.39 -18.24 10.03
N PHE A 43 -14.12 -18.43 10.40
CA PHE A 43 -13.25 -19.38 9.72
C PHE A 43 -13.84 -20.79 9.82
N THR A 44 -14.00 -21.43 8.67
CA THR A 44 -14.44 -22.82 8.56
C THR A 44 -13.38 -23.60 7.81
N LYS A 45 -12.69 -24.49 8.54
CA LYS A 45 -11.72 -25.41 7.95
C LYS A 45 -12.42 -26.39 7.02
N GLY A 46 -11.97 -26.41 5.77
CA GLY A 46 -12.53 -27.26 4.72
C GLY A 46 -12.09 -28.71 4.81
N ASN A 47 -12.46 -29.49 3.79
CA ASN A 47 -11.89 -30.81 3.54
C ASN A 47 -10.50 -30.67 2.92
N GLN A 48 -9.63 -31.65 3.20
CA GLN A 48 -8.34 -31.73 2.55
C GLN A 48 -8.50 -31.99 1.04
N LEU A 49 -7.73 -31.28 0.23
CA LEU A 49 -7.69 -31.38 -1.22
C LEU A 49 -6.44 -32.15 -1.66
N SER A 50 -6.52 -32.76 -2.84
CA SER A 50 -5.36 -33.33 -3.52
C SER A 50 -4.72 -32.30 -4.44
N ALA A 51 -3.39 -32.22 -4.44
CA ALA A 51 -2.64 -31.38 -5.37
C ALA A 51 -2.93 -31.75 -6.84
N ASN A 52 -2.96 -30.76 -7.72
CA ASN A 52 -3.07 -30.98 -9.16
C ASN A 52 -1.78 -31.63 -9.71
N GLU A 53 -1.90 -32.79 -10.35
CA GLU A 53 -0.77 -33.57 -10.90
C GLU A 53 0.02 -32.84 -11.99
N THR A 54 -0.53 -31.75 -12.55
CA THR A 54 0.10 -30.98 -13.63
C THR A 54 0.92 -29.77 -13.16
N SER A 55 0.88 -29.47 -11.86
CA SER A 55 1.59 -28.34 -11.23
C SER A 55 3.02 -28.71 -10.84
N TRP A 56 3.98 -27.78 -10.99
CA TRP A 56 5.34 -27.95 -10.44
C TRP A 56 5.36 -27.76 -8.93
N LEU A 57 4.62 -26.78 -8.44
CA LEU A 57 4.36 -26.56 -7.02
C LEU A 57 2.92 -26.07 -6.91
N PRO A 58 2.03 -26.79 -6.19
CA PRO A 58 0.69 -26.29 -5.92
C PRO A 58 0.74 -25.07 -4.99
N ALA A 59 -0.18 -24.13 -5.17
CA ALA A 59 -0.40 -23.06 -4.21
C ALA A 59 -0.88 -23.63 -2.87
N PHE A 60 -0.41 -23.06 -1.75
CA PHE A 60 -0.89 -23.41 -0.42
C PHE A 60 -2.15 -22.62 -0.07
N GLY A 61 -2.91 -23.07 0.94
CA GLY A 61 -4.21 -22.50 1.29
C GLY A 61 -4.23 -20.98 1.44
N TYR A 62 -3.22 -20.40 2.10
CA TYR A 62 -3.11 -18.95 2.35
C TYR A 62 -2.29 -18.20 1.29
N GLY A 63 -1.95 -18.84 0.17
CA GLY A 63 -1.21 -18.24 -0.94
C GLY A 63 0.23 -18.72 -1.05
N PHE A 64 1.01 -18.00 -1.84
CA PHE A 64 2.43 -18.26 -2.08
C PHE A 64 3.11 -16.93 -2.45
N TYR A 65 4.43 -16.83 -2.32
CA TYR A 65 5.18 -15.59 -2.55
C TYR A 65 5.15 -15.07 -4.00
N GLU A 66 4.67 -15.87 -4.96
CA GLU A 66 4.43 -15.47 -6.35
C GLU A 66 2.94 -15.42 -6.69
N CYS A 67 2.06 -15.27 -5.70
CA CYS A 67 0.62 -15.31 -5.91
C CYS A 67 -0.06 -14.19 -5.13
N ASP A 68 -1.20 -13.71 -5.64
CA ASP A 68 -2.01 -12.76 -4.88
C ASP A 68 -2.67 -13.42 -3.67
N ALA A 69 -3.15 -12.59 -2.74
CA ALA A 69 -3.82 -13.05 -1.55
C ALA A 69 -5.16 -13.73 -1.88
N PRO A 70 -5.38 -14.99 -1.46
CA PRO A 70 -6.72 -15.56 -1.48
C PRO A 70 -7.61 -14.85 -0.43
N GLU A 71 -8.93 -14.87 -0.64
CA GLU A 71 -9.92 -14.24 0.27
C GLU A 71 -9.75 -14.69 1.74
N ILE A 72 -9.30 -15.93 1.97
CA ILE A 72 -9.04 -16.43 3.33
C ILE A 72 -7.87 -15.74 4.03
N LEU A 73 -6.85 -15.29 3.29
CA LEU A 73 -5.73 -14.52 3.86
C LEU A 73 -6.19 -13.09 4.18
N ILE A 74 -7.00 -12.49 3.30
CA ILE A 74 -7.60 -11.16 3.55
C ILE A 74 -8.48 -11.20 4.80
N ASN A 75 -9.37 -12.18 4.92
CA ASN A 75 -10.23 -12.31 6.10
C ASN A 75 -9.43 -12.57 7.38
N SER A 76 -8.34 -13.36 7.29
CA SER A 76 -7.44 -13.60 8.42
C SER A 76 -6.75 -12.32 8.89
N SER A 77 -6.33 -11.43 7.98
CA SER A 77 -5.74 -10.14 8.37
C SER A 77 -6.76 -9.23 9.06
N LEU A 78 -7.99 -9.18 8.55
CA LEU A 78 -9.08 -8.43 9.19
C LEU A 78 -9.47 -8.99 10.56
N ASP A 79 -9.45 -10.32 10.73
CA ASP A 79 -9.63 -10.94 12.05
C ASP A 79 -8.51 -10.60 13.01
N SER A 80 -7.26 -10.59 12.55
CA SER A 80 -6.11 -10.16 13.36
C SER A 80 -6.32 -8.75 13.92
N ILE A 81 -6.76 -7.80 13.08
CA ILE A 81 -7.05 -6.43 13.48
C ILE A 81 -8.15 -6.40 14.56
N SER A 82 -9.27 -7.09 14.32
CA SER A 82 -10.42 -7.09 15.23
C SER A 82 -10.14 -7.82 16.55
N GLN A 83 -9.37 -8.91 16.52
CA GLN A 83 -8.93 -9.63 17.71
C GLN A 83 -7.96 -8.76 18.53
N TYR A 84 -7.00 -8.11 17.88
CA TYR A 84 -6.06 -7.22 18.55
C TYR A 84 -6.77 -6.07 19.29
N GLN A 85 -7.79 -5.46 18.69
CA GLN A 85 -8.63 -4.45 19.37
C GLN A 85 -9.25 -5.00 20.66
N GLN A 86 -9.82 -6.21 20.61
CA GLN A 86 -10.45 -6.85 21.75
C GLN A 86 -9.43 -7.21 22.84
N GLU A 87 -8.30 -7.82 22.46
CA GLU A 87 -7.25 -8.26 23.37
C GLU A 87 -6.56 -7.10 24.09
N LYS A 88 -6.27 -6.02 23.37
CA LYS A 88 -5.65 -4.81 23.93
C LYS A 88 -6.66 -3.85 24.53
N ASN A 89 -7.95 -4.10 24.35
CA ASN A 89 -9.03 -3.19 24.74
C ASN A 89 -8.80 -1.78 24.20
N ILE A 90 -8.48 -1.69 22.90
CA ILE A 90 -8.33 -0.45 22.14
C ILE A 90 -9.43 -0.35 21.09
N SER A 91 -9.76 0.87 20.69
CA SER A 91 -10.68 1.13 19.58
C SER A 91 -9.95 2.00 18.57
N PHE A 92 -10.01 1.62 17.29
CA PHE A 92 -9.53 2.50 16.23
C PHE A 92 -10.58 3.56 15.91
N ASP A 93 -10.12 4.80 15.68
CA ASP A 93 -11.01 5.94 15.40
C ASP A 93 -11.49 5.94 13.93
N PHE A 94 -10.66 5.45 13.01
CA PHE A 94 -10.95 5.19 11.59
C PHE A 94 -9.84 4.31 10.99
N ALA A 95 -10.05 3.84 9.75
CA ALA A 95 -9.07 3.12 8.95
C ALA A 95 -8.80 3.86 7.63
N ILE A 96 -7.58 3.73 7.13
CA ILE A 96 -7.22 4.12 5.75
C ILE A 96 -6.93 2.86 4.94
N PHE A 97 -7.38 2.82 3.70
CA PHE A 97 -7.12 1.69 2.80
C PHE A 97 -6.77 2.19 1.40
N THR A 98 -5.54 1.96 0.97
CA THR A 98 -5.00 2.64 -0.20
C THR A 98 -5.27 1.95 -1.55
N GLY A 99 -6.23 1.03 -1.66
CA GLY A 99 -6.64 0.42 -2.93
C GLY A 99 -5.84 -0.84 -3.32
N ASP A 100 -5.96 -1.22 -4.59
CA ASP A 100 -5.50 -2.49 -5.21
C ASP A 100 -6.22 -3.72 -4.65
N LEU A 101 -7.52 -3.75 -4.92
CA LEU A 101 -8.50 -4.78 -4.58
C LEU A 101 -8.56 -5.92 -5.60
N VAL A 102 -8.17 -5.62 -6.85
CA VAL A 102 -8.18 -6.58 -7.96
C VAL A 102 -6.80 -7.20 -8.15
N ASP A 103 -6.79 -8.50 -8.43
CA ASP A 103 -5.56 -9.26 -8.58
C ASP A 103 -4.73 -8.87 -9.83
N HIS A 104 -3.51 -9.41 -9.90
CA HIS A 104 -2.56 -9.23 -11.01
C HIS A 104 -2.74 -10.26 -12.14
N ASP A 105 -3.95 -10.80 -12.38
CA ASP A 105 -4.14 -11.76 -13.46
C ASP A 105 -4.00 -11.08 -14.84
N GLU A 106 -3.88 -11.89 -15.88
CA GLU A 106 -3.76 -11.37 -17.24
C GLU A 106 -4.97 -10.48 -17.58
N THR A 107 -4.75 -9.34 -18.22
CA THR A 107 -5.82 -8.38 -18.56
C THR A 107 -6.93 -8.97 -19.45
N ARG A 108 -6.67 -10.10 -20.13
CA ARG A 108 -7.69 -10.84 -20.90
C ARG A 108 -8.60 -11.71 -20.03
N LEU A 109 -8.25 -11.92 -18.76
CA LEU A 109 -8.95 -12.71 -17.76
C LEU A 109 -9.67 -11.83 -16.73
N THR A 110 -9.30 -10.56 -16.63
CA THR A 110 -10.07 -9.55 -15.88
C THR A 110 -11.14 -8.89 -16.76
N SER A 111 -12.21 -8.41 -16.13
CA SER A 111 -13.30 -7.68 -16.76
C SER A 111 -13.88 -6.65 -15.80
N TYR A 112 -14.69 -5.73 -16.32
CA TYR A 112 -15.47 -4.81 -15.50
C TYR A 112 -16.21 -5.52 -14.36
N GLU A 113 -16.87 -6.64 -14.65
CA GLU A 113 -17.63 -7.40 -13.65
C GLU A 113 -16.74 -8.01 -12.56
N VAL A 114 -15.55 -8.50 -12.93
CA VAL A 114 -14.57 -9.04 -11.96
C VAL A 114 -14.02 -7.93 -11.06
N THR A 115 -13.75 -6.75 -11.63
CA THR A 115 -13.31 -5.58 -10.87
C THR A 115 -14.37 -5.18 -9.84
N VAL A 116 -15.63 -5.01 -10.28
CA VAL A 116 -16.76 -4.69 -9.38
C VAL A 116 -16.93 -5.76 -8.29
N GLU A 117 -16.93 -7.05 -8.66
CA GLU A 117 -17.10 -8.14 -7.71
C GLU A 117 -15.99 -8.17 -6.65
N SER A 118 -14.74 -7.92 -7.04
CA SER A 118 -13.61 -7.89 -6.12
C SER A 118 -13.74 -6.76 -5.10
N GLU A 119 -14.10 -5.56 -5.54
CA GLU A 119 -14.31 -4.42 -4.65
C GLU A 119 -15.49 -4.66 -3.69
N GLU A 120 -16.59 -5.21 -4.20
CA GLU A 120 -17.77 -5.53 -3.40
C GLU A 120 -17.46 -6.54 -2.29
N ILE A 121 -16.72 -7.61 -2.62
CA ILE A 121 -16.33 -8.67 -1.68
C ILE A 121 -15.45 -8.11 -0.57
N ILE A 122 -14.42 -7.34 -0.91
CA ILE A 122 -13.45 -6.86 0.07
C ILE A 122 -14.07 -5.81 0.98
N PHE A 123 -14.83 -4.84 0.44
CA PHE A 123 -15.50 -3.85 1.30
C PHE A 123 -16.58 -4.49 2.18
N ARG A 124 -17.29 -5.52 1.70
CA ARG A 124 -18.19 -6.33 2.52
C ARG A 124 -17.44 -6.96 3.70
N ASP A 125 -16.28 -7.56 3.46
CA ASP A 125 -15.49 -8.22 4.50
C ASP A 125 -14.92 -7.21 5.49
N VAL A 126 -14.42 -6.07 5.01
CA VAL A 126 -14.00 -4.95 5.86
C VAL A 126 -15.15 -4.47 6.74
N LYS A 127 -16.33 -4.23 6.18
CA LYS A 127 -17.52 -3.84 6.97
C LYS A 127 -17.89 -4.91 7.99
N TYR A 128 -17.86 -6.18 7.59
CA TYR A 128 -18.20 -7.27 8.49
C TYR A 128 -17.24 -7.35 9.67
N LYS A 129 -15.93 -7.18 9.46
CA LYS A 129 -14.90 -7.36 10.48
C LYS A 129 -14.66 -6.11 11.32
N LEU A 130 -14.58 -4.94 10.69
CA LEU A 130 -14.28 -3.66 11.34
C LEU A 130 -15.53 -2.89 11.79
N LYS A 131 -16.73 -3.39 11.45
CA LYS A 131 -18.02 -2.87 11.91
C LYS A 131 -18.20 -1.38 11.57
N ASP A 132 -18.29 -0.52 12.57
CA ASP A 132 -18.63 0.90 12.42
C ASP A 132 -17.39 1.80 12.40
N ILE A 133 -16.18 1.23 12.35
CA ILE A 133 -14.95 1.98 12.08
C ILE A 133 -15.08 2.57 10.67
N PRO A 134 -15.04 3.91 10.52
CA PRO A 134 -15.07 4.54 9.20
C PRO A 134 -13.85 4.13 8.38
N LEU A 135 -14.07 3.81 7.10
CA LEU A 135 -13.01 3.50 6.15
C LEU A 135 -12.85 4.67 5.18
N PHE A 136 -11.64 5.20 5.06
CA PHE A 136 -11.28 6.14 4.00
C PHE A 136 -10.38 5.43 3.01
N SER A 137 -10.88 5.18 1.80
CA SER A 137 -10.09 4.51 0.76
C SER A 137 -9.88 5.34 -0.49
N VAL A 138 -8.89 4.93 -1.26
CA VAL A 138 -8.57 5.44 -2.59
C VAL A 138 -8.51 4.27 -3.57
N LEU A 139 -8.65 4.58 -4.85
CA LEU A 139 -8.49 3.61 -5.92
C LEU A 139 -7.00 3.38 -6.19
N GLY A 140 -6.62 2.11 -6.26
CA GLY A 140 -5.36 1.66 -6.83
C GLY A 140 -5.39 1.62 -8.36
N ASN A 141 -4.28 1.21 -8.97
CA ASN A 141 -4.23 1.06 -10.43
C ASN A 141 -4.88 -0.25 -10.91
N HIS A 142 -5.05 -1.24 -10.04
CA HIS A 142 -5.80 -2.45 -10.35
C HIS A 142 -7.33 -2.26 -10.25
N ASP A 143 -7.79 -1.20 -9.58
CA ASP A 143 -9.21 -0.98 -9.27
C ASP A 143 -9.99 -0.35 -10.44
N THR A 144 -9.34 -0.03 -11.56
CA THR A 144 -10.05 0.50 -12.74
C THR A 144 -10.05 -0.52 -13.87
N PHE A 145 -11.17 -0.56 -14.61
CA PHE A 145 -11.28 -1.33 -15.84
C PHE A 145 -11.59 -0.43 -17.03
N PRO A 146 -10.80 -0.50 -18.12
CA PRO A 146 -9.58 -1.28 -18.30
C PRO A 146 -8.44 -0.88 -17.34
N TYR A 147 -7.55 -1.82 -17.04
CA TYR A 147 -6.44 -1.69 -16.09
C TYR A 147 -5.71 -0.34 -16.16
N GLY A 148 -5.63 0.37 -15.03
CA GLY A 148 -4.89 1.64 -14.88
C GLY A 148 -5.39 2.80 -15.74
N GLU A 149 -6.50 2.67 -16.47
CA GLU A 149 -7.01 3.72 -17.35
C GLU A 149 -8.01 4.62 -16.63
N LEU A 150 -7.79 5.93 -16.75
CA LEU A 150 -8.71 6.96 -16.29
C LEU A 150 -8.65 8.13 -17.28
N ALA A 151 -9.76 8.45 -17.93
CA ALA A 151 -9.78 9.53 -18.90
C ALA A 151 -10.00 10.91 -18.27
N GLN A 152 -9.47 11.93 -18.93
CA GLN A 152 -9.73 13.32 -18.57
C GLN A 152 -11.17 13.67 -18.95
N GLU A 153 -11.93 14.34 -18.09
CA GLU A 153 -13.29 14.79 -18.47
C GLU A 153 -13.27 15.66 -19.74
N LYS A 154 -12.23 16.50 -19.85
CA LYS A 154 -11.99 17.39 -21.00
C LYS A 154 -11.68 16.64 -22.31
N SER A 155 -11.27 15.36 -22.27
CA SER A 155 -10.93 14.60 -23.48
C SER A 155 -12.14 14.05 -24.25
N GLY A 156 -13.36 14.27 -23.74
CA GLY A 156 -14.60 13.76 -24.36
C GLY A 156 -14.90 12.30 -24.03
N PHE A 157 -14.21 11.74 -23.02
CA PHE A 157 -14.33 10.36 -22.56
C PHE A 157 -14.81 10.23 -21.10
N ALA A 158 -15.19 11.34 -20.45
CA ALA A 158 -15.61 11.43 -19.03
C ALA A 158 -16.36 10.17 -18.54
N ASN A 159 -17.54 9.92 -19.09
CA ASN A 159 -18.45 8.86 -18.61
C ASN A 159 -17.99 7.41 -18.88
N MET A 160 -16.83 7.16 -19.48
CA MET A 160 -16.36 5.79 -19.73
C MET A 160 -15.73 5.14 -18.51
N PHE A 161 -15.23 5.92 -17.54
CA PHE A 161 -14.43 5.39 -16.42
C PHE A 161 -14.85 5.92 -15.04
N ASP A 162 -15.94 6.69 -14.95
CA ASP A 162 -16.41 7.29 -13.69
C ASP A 162 -17.21 6.32 -12.79
N TRP A 163 -17.48 5.10 -13.27
CA TRP A 163 -18.30 4.10 -12.57
C TRP A 163 -17.77 3.74 -11.18
N ASN A 164 -16.45 3.75 -10.99
CA ASN A 164 -15.84 3.28 -9.75
C ASN A 164 -16.02 4.31 -8.62
N ALA A 165 -15.86 5.60 -8.92
CA ALA A 165 -16.17 6.65 -7.96
C ALA A 165 -17.64 6.57 -7.49
N GLU A 166 -18.56 6.22 -8.41
CA GLU A 166 -19.97 5.97 -8.06
C GLU A 166 -20.14 4.74 -7.16
N LEU A 167 -19.51 3.60 -7.51
CA LEU A 167 -19.57 2.37 -6.74
C LEU A 167 -19.05 2.56 -5.32
N MET A 168 -17.84 3.11 -5.15
CA MET A 168 -17.26 3.37 -3.84
C MET A 168 -18.15 4.27 -2.99
N ALA A 169 -18.66 5.37 -3.56
CA ALA A 169 -19.54 6.29 -2.84
C ALA A 169 -20.85 5.63 -2.38
N GLU A 170 -21.43 4.75 -3.21
CA GLU A 170 -22.64 3.99 -2.85
C GLU A 170 -22.36 2.99 -1.74
N MET A 171 -21.28 2.22 -1.85
CA MET A 171 -20.90 1.25 -0.83
C MET A 171 -20.62 1.90 0.52
N TRP A 172 -19.91 3.03 0.56
CA TRP A 172 -19.61 3.71 1.82
C TRP A 172 -20.85 4.33 2.46
N LEU A 173 -21.77 4.83 1.64
CA LEU A 173 -23.07 5.31 2.11
C LEU A 173 -23.89 4.17 2.71
N ASP A 174 -23.98 3.03 2.00
CA ASP A 174 -24.72 1.85 2.45
C ASP A 174 -24.14 1.26 3.75
N TYR A 175 -22.82 1.32 3.91
CA TYR A 175 -22.12 0.90 5.13
C TYR A 175 -22.09 1.95 6.24
N SER A 176 -22.71 3.10 6.00
CA SER A 176 -22.78 4.23 6.94
C SER A 176 -21.41 4.74 7.38
N TRP A 177 -20.40 4.63 6.52
CA TRP A 177 -19.08 5.23 6.74
C TRP A 177 -19.08 6.72 6.40
N ILE A 178 -19.94 7.13 5.46
CA ILE A 178 -20.16 8.52 5.09
C ILE A 178 -21.67 8.84 5.07
N ASP A 179 -22.01 10.13 5.13
CA ASP A 179 -23.39 10.59 4.98
C ASP A 179 -23.75 10.87 3.51
N LEU A 180 -25.03 11.15 3.26
CA LEU A 180 -25.57 11.36 1.92
C LEU A 180 -24.96 12.58 1.22
N ASP A 181 -24.63 13.65 1.95
CA ASP A 181 -24.08 14.86 1.36
C ASP A 181 -22.60 14.65 1.00
N THR A 182 -21.86 13.93 1.85
CA THR A 182 -20.50 13.47 1.56
C THR A 182 -20.49 12.54 0.35
N ALA A 183 -21.40 11.56 0.28
CA ALA A 183 -21.49 10.66 -0.88
C ALA A 183 -21.74 11.41 -2.19
N ARG A 184 -22.57 12.47 -2.17
CA ARG A 184 -22.77 13.34 -3.35
C ARG A 184 -21.51 14.09 -3.76
N ASN A 185 -20.72 14.56 -2.79
CA ASN A 185 -19.46 15.25 -3.07
C ASN A 185 -18.38 14.30 -3.60
N VAL A 186 -18.31 13.06 -3.09
CA VAL A 186 -17.42 12.01 -3.61
C VAL A 186 -17.76 11.73 -5.07
N LYS A 187 -19.05 11.57 -5.39
CA LYS A 187 -19.51 11.34 -6.78
C LYS A 187 -19.24 12.50 -7.73
N SER A 188 -19.01 13.72 -7.23
CA SER A 188 -18.82 14.89 -8.08
C SER A 188 -17.36 15.13 -8.49
N HIS A 189 -16.41 14.36 -7.95
CA HIS A 189 -14.99 14.54 -8.23
C HIS A 189 -14.32 13.19 -8.57
N TYR A 190 -14.24 12.89 -9.87
CA TYR A 190 -13.63 11.67 -10.41
C TYR A 190 -12.11 11.52 -10.12
N THR A 191 -11.47 12.62 -9.71
CA THR A 191 -10.03 12.70 -9.40
C THR A 191 -9.71 12.60 -7.90
N GLY A 192 -10.71 12.58 -7.03
CA GLY A 192 -10.49 12.52 -5.59
C GLY A 192 -11.62 13.15 -4.81
N PHE A 193 -11.56 13.08 -3.48
CA PHE A 193 -12.57 13.68 -2.61
C PHE A 193 -11.95 14.08 -1.28
N SER A 194 -12.67 14.87 -0.49
CA SER A 194 -12.27 15.24 0.85
C SER A 194 -13.36 14.90 1.86
N VAL A 195 -12.96 14.48 3.05
CA VAL A 195 -13.87 14.19 4.17
C VAL A 195 -13.28 14.73 5.46
N GLU A 196 -14.14 15.23 6.35
CA GLU A 196 -13.73 15.68 7.68
C GLU A 196 -14.09 14.59 8.70
N THR A 197 -13.09 14.18 9.48
CA THR A 197 -13.31 13.25 10.60
C THR A 197 -14.05 13.94 11.74
N LYS A 198 -14.63 13.16 12.66
CA LYS A 198 -15.30 13.68 13.87
C LYS A 198 -14.41 14.60 14.73
N ASP A 199 -13.09 14.46 14.63
CA ASP A 199 -12.10 15.20 15.43
C ASP A 199 -11.58 16.45 14.69
N GLY A 200 -12.03 16.72 13.46
CA GLY A 200 -11.69 17.93 12.69
C GLY A 200 -10.49 17.80 11.74
N LEU A 201 -9.86 16.62 11.65
CA LEU A 201 -8.90 16.30 10.59
C LEU A 201 -9.61 16.21 9.24
N LYS A 202 -9.08 16.91 8.22
CA LYS A 202 -9.50 16.70 6.82
C LYS A 202 -8.63 15.61 6.19
N VAL A 203 -9.26 14.59 5.64
CA VAL A 203 -8.62 13.56 4.82
C VAL A 203 -8.93 13.88 3.36
N ILE A 204 -7.89 14.11 2.56
CA ILE A 204 -7.99 14.32 1.12
C ILE A 204 -7.51 13.04 0.43
N ALA A 205 -8.41 12.40 -0.28
CA ALA A 205 -8.18 11.19 -1.04
C ALA A 205 -7.99 11.56 -2.52
N LEU A 206 -6.86 11.19 -3.11
CA LEU A 206 -6.53 11.47 -4.51
C LEU A 206 -6.54 10.20 -5.35
N ASN A 207 -7.05 10.29 -6.57
CA ASN A 207 -6.99 9.21 -7.54
C ASN A 207 -5.62 9.22 -8.22
N ALA A 208 -4.73 8.32 -7.79
CA ALA A 208 -3.37 8.25 -8.31
C ALA A 208 -3.32 7.84 -9.79
N ASN A 209 -4.40 7.29 -10.35
CA ASN A 209 -4.47 6.99 -11.79
C ASN A 209 -4.36 8.25 -12.67
N CYS A 210 -4.66 9.45 -12.15
CA CYS A 210 -4.44 10.71 -12.87
C CYS A 210 -2.97 10.99 -13.24
N TRP A 211 -2.02 10.35 -12.54
CA TRP A 211 -0.59 10.51 -12.79
C TRP A 211 0.15 9.19 -13.01
N TYR A 212 -0.56 8.06 -13.05
CA TYR A 212 0.04 6.74 -13.27
C TYR A 212 0.64 6.67 -14.67
N TYR A 213 1.89 6.21 -14.77
CA TYR A 213 2.60 6.18 -16.05
C TYR A 213 1.99 5.18 -17.07
N LYS A 214 1.19 4.20 -16.64
CA LYS A 214 0.48 3.31 -17.57
C LYS A 214 -0.92 3.80 -17.93
N ASN A 215 -1.41 4.89 -17.34
CA ASN A 215 -2.63 5.53 -17.80
C ASN A 215 -2.36 6.25 -19.12
N ASN A 216 -2.88 5.71 -20.23
CA ASN A 216 -2.62 6.29 -21.55
C ASN A 216 -3.26 7.67 -21.72
N TYR A 217 -4.37 7.94 -21.04
CA TYR A 217 -5.03 9.24 -21.08
C TYR A 217 -4.25 10.33 -20.34
N ALA A 218 -3.36 9.98 -19.40
CA ALA A 218 -2.56 10.96 -18.67
C ALA A 218 -1.51 11.67 -19.54
N TYR A 219 -1.14 11.08 -20.68
CA TYR A 219 -0.23 11.70 -21.64
C TYR A 219 -0.92 12.74 -22.55
N TRP A 220 -2.25 12.73 -22.65
CA TRP A 220 -2.96 13.62 -23.56
C TRP A 220 -2.83 15.07 -23.10
N ASN A 221 -2.20 15.91 -23.93
CA ASN A 221 -2.03 17.35 -23.71
C ASN A 221 -1.20 17.71 -22.45
N MET A 222 -0.53 16.73 -21.82
CA MET A 222 0.16 16.91 -20.54
C MET A 222 1.19 18.04 -20.52
N THR A 223 1.85 18.33 -21.65
CA THR A 223 2.85 19.41 -21.69
C THR A 223 2.23 20.80 -21.67
N ASP A 224 1.03 20.94 -22.25
CA ASP A 224 0.34 22.23 -22.38
C ASP A 224 -0.67 22.44 -21.23
N ASP A 225 -1.22 21.35 -20.67
CA ASP A 225 -2.11 21.31 -19.51
C ASP A 225 -1.63 20.20 -18.54
N PRO A 226 -0.63 20.48 -17.68
CA PRO A 226 -0.05 19.46 -16.79
C PRO A 226 -0.97 19.02 -15.65
N ASP A 227 -2.06 19.76 -15.41
CA ASP A 227 -3.17 19.37 -14.53
C ASP A 227 -4.45 19.13 -15.35
N SER A 228 -4.32 18.35 -16.42
CA SER A 228 -5.42 18.10 -17.36
C SER A 228 -6.67 17.49 -16.70
N PHE A 229 -6.47 16.70 -15.65
CA PHE A 229 -7.52 16.13 -14.81
C PHE A 229 -8.14 17.14 -13.83
N GLY A 230 -7.42 18.23 -13.47
CA GLY A 230 -7.84 19.20 -12.45
C GLY A 230 -7.59 18.75 -11.01
N GLN A 231 -6.83 17.67 -10.81
CA GLN A 231 -6.56 17.08 -9.49
C GLN A 231 -5.67 17.99 -8.64
N PHE A 232 -4.68 18.66 -9.22
CA PHE A 232 -3.81 19.57 -8.46
C PHE A 232 -4.54 20.84 -8.08
N GLN A 233 -5.39 21.38 -8.95
CA GLN A 233 -6.27 22.50 -8.61
C GLN A 233 -7.20 22.13 -7.44
N PHE A 234 -7.87 20.97 -7.51
CA PHE A 234 -8.68 20.45 -6.41
C PHE A 234 -7.89 20.35 -5.11
N LEU A 235 -6.71 19.72 -5.13
CA LEU A 235 -5.85 19.57 -3.96
C LEU A 235 -5.45 20.93 -3.36
N VAL A 236 -5.04 21.89 -4.19
CA VAL A 236 -4.63 23.22 -3.74
C VAL A 236 -5.82 23.97 -3.14
N ASP A 237 -7.00 23.90 -3.74
CA ASP A 237 -8.20 24.56 -3.22
C ASP A 237 -8.59 24.02 -1.83
N GLU A 238 -8.58 22.69 -1.66
CA GLU A 238 -8.82 22.02 -0.38
C GLU A 238 -7.80 22.41 0.70
N LEU A 239 -6.52 22.52 0.32
CA LEU A 239 -5.43 22.90 1.22
C LEU A 239 -5.47 24.38 1.59
N VAL A 240 -5.76 25.27 0.66
CA VAL A 240 -5.96 26.71 0.92
C VAL A 240 -7.15 26.92 1.85
N GLU A 241 -8.25 26.22 1.60
CA GLU A 241 -9.42 26.28 2.46
C GLU A 241 -9.09 25.79 3.88
N SER A 242 -8.33 24.71 4.01
CA SER A 242 -7.91 24.16 5.31
C SER A 242 -6.94 25.08 6.05
N GLU A 243 -5.94 25.64 5.35
CA GLU A 243 -4.98 26.60 5.91
C GLU A 243 -5.68 27.85 6.46
N ALA A 244 -6.72 28.34 5.77
CA ALA A 244 -7.48 29.53 6.20
C ALA A 244 -8.25 29.36 7.52
N LYS A 245 -8.43 28.11 7.99
CA LYS A 245 -9.14 27.75 9.24
C LYS A 245 -8.25 26.95 10.21
N ASP A 246 -6.92 26.99 10.02
CA ASP A 246 -5.94 26.26 10.84
C ASP A 246 -6.23 24.74 10.94
N GLN A 247 -6.81 24.16 9.87
CA GLN A 247 -7.21 22.75 9.82
C GLN A 247 -6.04 21.87 9.37
N ARG A 248 -5.85 20.75 10.07
CA ARG A 248 -4.84 19.74 9.73
C ARG A 248 -5.37 18.82 8.64
N VAL A 249 -4.47 18.39 7.75
CA VAL A 249 -4.79 17.59 6.57
C VAL A 249 -3.93 16.34 6.50
N TRP A 250 -4.57 15.21 6.23
CA TRP A 250 -3.92 13.99 5.76
C TRP A 250 -4.24 13.79 4.28
N ILE A 251 -3.23 13.45 3.48
CA ILE A 251 -3.42 13.10 2.07
C ILE A 251 -3.24 11.59 1.95
N ILE A 252 -4.19 10.92 1.31
CA ILE A 252 -4.10 9.50 0.97
C ILE A 252 -4.18 9.33 -0.55
N ASN A 253 -3.34 8.47 -1.11
CA ASN A 253 -3.34 8.11 -2.52
C ASN A 253 -2.65 6.75 -2.70
N HIS A 254 -2.79 6.08 -3.84
CA HIS A 254 -2.17 4.76 -4.02
C HIS A 254 -0.67 4.87 -4.38
N ILE A 255 -0.36 5.42 -5.55
CA ILE A 255 0.99 5.42 -6.15
C ILE A 255 1.86 6.54 -5.55
N PRO A 256 3.01 6.23 -4.91
CA PRO A 256 3.90 7.23 -4.35
C PRO A 256 4.55 8.11 -5.42
N ALA A 257 4.96 9.31 -5.04
CA ALA A 257 5.47 10.30 -5.99
C ALA A 257 6.87 10.00 -6.55
N SER A 258 7.52 8.90 -6.14
CA SER A 258 8.85 8.51 -6.61
C SER A 258 8.86 7.40 -7.66
N ALA A 259 7.76 6.65 -7.80
CA ALA A 259 7.71 5.42 -8.58
C ALA A 259 6.39 5.35 -9.37
N ASP A 260 6.45 4.82 -10.58
CA ASP A 260 5.29 4.60 -11.45
C ASP A 260 4.42 5.84 -11.71
N ILE A 261 5.00 7.02 -11.55
CA ILE A 261 4.35 8.31 -11.74
C ILE A 261 5.00 9.08 -12.89
N LEU A 262 4.22 9.90 -13.58
CA LEU A 262 4.74 10.82 -14.59
C LEU A 262 5.60 11.93 -13.95
N PRO A 263 6.80 12.23 -14.48
CA PRO A 263 7.75 13.15 -13.82
C PRO A 263 7.21 14.57 -13.55
N ILE A 264 6.39 15.11 -14.45
CA ILE A 264 5.81 16.45 -14.29
C ILE A 264 4.87 16.47 -13.08
N GLN A 265 4.01 15.48 -12.95
CA GLN A 265 3.03 15.33 -11.88
C GLN A 265 3.71 15.01 -10.55
N SER A 266 4.74 14.18 -10.57
CA SER A 266 5.62 13.93 -9.42
C SER A 266 6.18 15.23 -8.85
N LYS A 267 6.73 16.09 -9.72
CA LYS A 267 7.23 17.41 -9.32
C LYS A 267 6.11 18.33 -8.80
N LEU A 268 4.98 18.41 -9.50
CA LEU A 268 3.86 19.25 -9.06
C LEU A 268 3.34 18.83 -7.69
N PHE A 269 3.24 17.53 -7.44
CA PHE A 269 2.84 17.01 -6.14
C PHE A 269 3.84 17.43 -5.05
N ALA A 270 5.14 17.24 -5.28
CA ALA A 270 6.17 17.66 -4.33
C ALA A 270 6.14 19.18 -4.05
N ASP A 271 5.95 20.02 -5.08
CA ASP A 271 5.85 21.48 -4.92
C ASP A 271 4.63 21.87 -4.05
N VAL A 272 3.50 21.16 -4.17
CA VAL A 272 2.32 21.34 -3.31
C VAL A 272 2.60 20.87 -1.87
N ILE A 273 3.19 19.68 -1.70
CA ILE A 273 3.57 19.17 -0.37
C ILE A 273 4.54 20.15 0.31
N GLU A 274 5.53 20.67 -0.40
CA GLU A 274 6.49 21.65 0.13
C GLU A 274 5.80 22.93 0.62
N ARG A 275 4.81 23.44 -0.14
CA ARG A 275 4.10 24.68 0.21
C ARG A 275 3.27 24.56 1.49
N PHE A 276 2.60 23.43 1.72
CA PHE A 276 1.61 23.31 2.79
C PHE A 276 2.09 22.50 3.99
N SER A 277 3.26 21.86 3.91
CA SER A 277 3.88 21.16 5.04
C SER A 277 4.74 22.08 5.91
N PRO A 278 4.91 21.78 7.21
CA PRO A 278 4.20 20.75 7.98
C PRO A 278 2.93 21.31 8.67
N TYR A 279 2.53 22.55 8.37
CA TYR A 279 1.52 23.28 9.14
C TYR A 279 0.08 22.91 8.76
N THR A 280 -0.19 22.75 7.48
CA THR A 280 -1.51 22.34 6.97
C THR A 280 -1.50 20.84 6.72
N ILE A 281 -0.54 20.35 5.92
CA ILE A 281 -0.35 18.91 5.70
C ILE A 281 0.40 18.33 6.88
N ALA A 282 -0.23 17.39 7.59
CA ALA A 282 0.40 16.64 8.66
C ALA A 282 1.11 15.40 8.12
N HIS A 283 0.46 14.63 7.24
CA HIS A 283 0.99 13.38 6.69
C HIS A 283 0.46 13.08 5.29
N VAL A 284 1.26 12.34 4.52
CA VAL A 284 0.89 11.70 3.26
C VAL A 284 1.01 10.19 3.45
N PHE A 285 0.02 9.43 2.97
CA PHE A 285 0.02 7.96 2.99
C PHE A 285 -0.20 7.38 1.60
N ASN A 286 0.54 6.33 1.33
CA ASN A 286 0.68 5.64 0.06
C ASN A 286 0.68 4.12 0.22
N GLY A 287 0.57 3.40 -0.89
CA GLY A 287 0.74 1.94 -0.99
C GLY A 287 1.53 1.58 -2.25
N HIS A 288 0.95 0.73 -3.12
CA HIS A 288 1.47 0.37 -4.45
C HIS A 288 2.73 -0.50 -4.48
N THR A 289 3.76 -0.16 -3.70
CA THR A 289 5.06 -0.88 -3.76
C THR A 289 5.03 -2.24 -3.08
N HIS A 290 3.98 -2.50 -2.30
CA HIS A 290 3.78 -3.67 -1.43
C HIS A 290 4.83 -3.82 -0.32
N ARG A 291 5.81 -2.91 -0.22
CA ARG A 291 6.87 -2.91 0.78
C ARG A 291 6.53 -1.96 1.94
N ASP A 292 7.13 -2.18 3.11
CA ASP A 292 7.05 -1.21 4.23
C ASP A 292 8.13 -0.14 4.03
N GLU A 293 7.74 1.05 3.60
CA GLU A 293 8.69 2.07 3.18
C GLU A 293 8.27 3.48 3.64
N PHE A 294 9.19 4.42 3.47
CA PHE A 294 8.95 5.85 3.67
C PHE A 294 9.83 6.65 2.72
N GLN A 295 9.48 7.91 2.48
CA GLN A 295 10.34 8.82 1.73
C GLN A 295 10.35 10.21 2.34
N VAL A 296 11.50 10.87 2.27
CA VAL A 296 11.71 12.21 2.82
C VAL A 296 11.77 13.23 1.68
N LEU A 297 10.98 14.30 1.83
CA LEU A 297 11.02 15.49 0.98
C LEU A 297 11.99 16.51 1.58
N TYR A 298 12.94 16.95 0.75
CA TYR A 298 13.85 18.05 1.06
C TYR A 298 13.52 19.28 0.22
N LYS A 299 13.84 20.46 0.75
CA LYS A 299 13.70 21.75 0.09
C LYS A 299 14.53 21.83 -1.19
N GLY A 300 13.98 22.49 -2.20
CA GLY A 300 14.68 22.71 -3.48
C GLY A 300 14.52 21.52 -4.42
N ASN A 301 15.46 21.33 -5.34
CA ASN A 301 15.36 20.21 -6.28
C ASN A 301 15.71 18.85 -5.65
N GLY A 302 16.36 18.82 -4.48
CA GLY A 302 16.68 17.59 -3.73
C GLY A 302 17.52 16.56 -4.50
N THR A 303 18.10 16.96 -5.64
CA THR A 303 18.89 16.08 -6.53
C THR A 303 20.37 16.05 -6.16
N ASP A 304 20.80 16.92 -5.27
CA ASP A 304 22.18 17.01 -4.77
C ASP A 304 22.20 16.47 -3.33
N ASP A 305 23.12 15.56 -3.02
CA ASP A 305 23.23 15.00 -1.68
C ASP A 305 23.57 16.07 -0.64
N ASP A 306 24.30 17.12 -1.05
CA ASP A 306 24.57 18.28 -0.18
C ASP A 306 23.29 19.03 0.22
N ALA A 307 22.16 18.81 -0.48
CA ALA A 307 20.86 19.36 -0.13
C ALA A 307 20.06 18.45 0.84
N LYS A 308 20.43 17.18 1.01
CA LYS A 308 19.76 16.21 1.91
C LYS A 308 20.21 16.40 3.37
N THR A 309 19.99 17.60 3.89
CA THR A 309 20.37 17.99 5.26
C THR A 309 19.15 18.21 6.13
N ILE A 310 19.33 18.09 7.44
CA ILE A 310 18.26 18.30 8.43
C ILE A 310 17.58 19.67 8.31
N ASP A 311 18.32 20.71 7.93
CA ASP A 311 17.82 22.08 7.74
C ASP A 311 16.92 22.22 6.50
N ASN A 312 17.04 21.30 5.54
CA ASN A 312 16.25 21.26 4.32
C ASN A 312 15.09 20.26 4.39
N VAL A 313 14.93 19.50 5.47
CA VAL A 313 13.83 18.53 5.61
C VAL A 313 12.47 19.26 5.67
N ILE A 314 11.51 18.81 4.87
CA ILE A 314 10.17 19.42 4.78
C ILE A 314 9.06 18.47 5.25
N ALA A 315 9.00 17.28 4.68
CA ALA A 315 7.90 16.33 4.91
C ALA A 315 8.39 14.90 4.72
N ASN A 316 7.57 13.93 5.12
CA ASN A 316 7.74 12.54 4.75
C ASN A 316 6.40 11.95 4.28
N THR A 317 6.48 10.93 3.43
CA THR A 317 5.35 10.05 3.12
C THR A 317 5.54 8.69 3.79
N TRP A 318 4.43 8.06 4.15
CA TRP A 318 4.37 6.69 4.64
C TRP A 318 3.86 5.79 3.52
N ILE A 319 4.62 4.76 3.17
CA ILE A 319 4.25 3.79 2.14
C ILE A 319 3.93 2.48 2.86
N ALA A 320 2.63 2.17 2.94
CA ALA A 320 2.14 1.03 3.68
C ALA A 320 2.39 -0.27 2.91
N GLN A 321 2.66 -1.32 3.69
CA GLN A 321 2.83 -2.67 3.22
C GLN A 321 1.51 -3.30 2.78
N ALA A 322 1.59 -4.33 1.95
CA ALA A 322 0.42 -5.05 1.48
C ALA A 322 0.08 -6.29 2.33
N VAL A 323 -1.20 -6.69 2.25
CA VAL A 323 -1.63 -8.03 2.70
C VAL A 323 -1.27 -9.08 1.67
N THR A 324 -1.27 -8.72 0.37
CA THR A 324 -0.83 -9.65 -0.68
C THR A 324 0.64 -10.01 -0.50
N PRO A 325 1.01 -11.31 -0.59
CA PRO A 325 2.41 -11.69 -0.58
C PRO A 325 3.09 -11.44 -1.94
N TRP A 326 2.30 -11.11 -2.97
CA TRP A 326 2.82 -10.72 -4.28
C TRP A 326 3.67 -9.44 -4.15
N VAL A 327 4.92 -9.36 -4.59
CA VAL A 327 5.81 -10.50 -4.86
C VAL A 327 6.79 -10.59 -3.69
N GLU A 328 7.05 -11.82 -3.24
CA GLU A 328 8.13 -12.12 -2.30
C GLU A 328 8.01 -11.47 -0.92
N ASN A 329 6.79 -11.15 -0.51
CA ASN A 329 6.51 -10.42 0.73
C ASN A 329 5.74 -11.30 1.72
N ASN A 330 6.01 -11.16 3.01
CA ASN A 330 5.08 -11.68 4.01
C ASN A 330 3.86 -10.74 4.13
N PRO A 331 2.63 -11.28 4.28
CA PRO A 331 1.43 -10.49 4.53
C PRO A 331 1.51 -9.67 5.81
N ALA A 332 1.02 -8.43 5.79
CA ALA A 332 1.12 -7.52 6.92
C ALA A 332 -0.01 -6.50 6.99
N TRP A 333 -0.17 -5.89 8.18
CA TRP A 333 -1.01 -4.73 8.44
C TRP A 333 -0.37 -3.87 9.54
N ARG A 334 -0.77 -2.60 9.66
CA ARG A 334 -0.30 -1.73 10.74
C ARG A 334 -1.38 -0.80 11.27
N TYR A 335 -1.16 -0.27 12.46
CA TYR A 335 -1.91 0.88 12.96
C TYR A 335 -0.98 2.00 13.41
N TYR A 336 -1.53 3.21 13.42
CA TYR A 336 -0.81 4.39 13.87
C TYR A 336 -1.36 4.90 15.20
N GLU A 337 -0.45 5.31 16.07
CA GLU A 337 -0.78 6.14 17.22
C GLU A 337 -0.65 7.61 16.82
N VAL A 338 -1.68 8.41 17.12
CA VAL A 338 -1.83 9.76 16.58
C VAL A 338 -2.09 10.75 17.70
N ASP A 339 -1.38 11.89 17.69
CA ASP A 339 -1.71 13.00 18.58
C ASP A 339 -3.06 13.63 18.16
N LYS A 340 -4.03 13.65 19.07
CA LYS A 340 -5.39 14.12 18.78
C LYS A 340 -5.51 15.63 18.47
N LYS A 341 -4.44 16.42 18.67
CA LYS A 341 -4.46 17.87 18.42
C LYS A 341 -3.73 18.23 17.13
N THR A 342 -2.54 17.68 16.93
CA THR A 342 -1.71 17.98 15.75
C THR A 342 -1.97 17.02 14.60
N PHE A 343 -2.65 15.90 14.85
CA PHE A 343 -2.81 14.77 13.94
C PHE A 343 -1.46 14.25 13.42
N SER A 344 -0.43 14.37 14.26
CA SER A 344 0.89 13.84 13.95
C SER A 344 1.00 12.38 14.37
N ILE A 345 1.69 11.57 13.58
CA ILE A 345 2.00 10.19 13.93
C ILE A 345 3.02 10.18 15.07
N MET A 346 2.63 9.56 16.19
CA MET A 346 3.45 9.37 17.38
C MET A 346 4.20 8.04 17.33
N ASN A 347 3.60 7.04 16.70
CA ASN A 347 4.20 5.74 16.45
C ASN A 347 3.44 4.98 15.36
N SER A 348 4.07 3.98 14.76
CA SER A 348 3.40 2.92 14.01
C SER A 348 3.73 1.58 14.63
N TYR A 349 2.73 0.73 14.79
CA TYR A 349 2.88 -0.64 15.25
C TYR A 349 2.52 -1.57 14.10
N ASN A 350 3.50 -2.36 13.67
CA ASN A 350 3.39 -3.23 12.50
C ASN A 350 3.18 -4.67 12.92
N PHE A 351 2.38 -5.39 12.15
CA PHE A 351 2.06 -6.80 12.36
C PHE A 351 2.19 -7.56 11.05
N TYR A 352 2.65 -8.79 11.13
CA TYR A 352 2.86 -9.63 9.97
C TYR A 352 2.58 -11.09 10.29
N THR A 353 2.43 -11.92 9.26
CA THR A 353 2.43 -13.37 9.40
C THR A 353 3.48 -13.97 8.48
N ARG A 354 4.20 -14.98 8.97
CA ARG A 354 5.17 -15.73 8.18
C ARG A 354 4.43 -16.70 7.27
N LEU A 355 4.32 -16.34 5.98
CA LEU A 355 3.51 -17.10 5.03
C LEU A 355 4.02 -18.55 4.89
N ASN A 356 5.34 -18.75 4.87
CA ASN A 356 5.94 -20.09 4.78
C ASN A 356 5.54 -21.03 5.93
N GLU A 357 5.30 -20.51 7.14
CA GLU A 357 4.85 -21.33 8.28
C GLU A 357 3.43 -21.87 8.07
N THR A 358 2.62 -21.21 7.23
CA THR A 358 1.25 -21.66 6.91
C THR A 358 1.20 -22.85 5.95
N PHE A 359 2.31 -23.15 5.24
CA PHE A 359 2.36 -24.18 4.21
C PHE A 359 2.17 -25.59 4.77
N TYR A 360 2.54 -25.80 6.03
CA TYR A 360 2.53 -27.10 6.71
C TYR A 360 1.75 -27.08 8.04
N ALA A 361 0.85 -26.11 8.20
CA ALA A 361 0.09 -25.88 9.44
C ALA A 361 -1.24 -26.67 9.51
N ASN A 362 -1.36 -27.80 8.81
CA ASN A 362 -2.57 -28.61 8.75
C ASN A 362 -3.84 -27.85 8.34
N GLY A 363 -3.76 -26.66 7.72
CA GLY A 363 -4.93 -25.83 7.42
C GLY A 363 -5.45 -24.98 8.58
N ASP A 364 -4.63 -24.74 9.60
CA ASP A 364 -4.92 -23.79 10.67
C ASP A 364 -4.67 -22.34 10.20
N GLU A 365 -5.33 -21.38 10.85
CA GLU A 365 -5.20 -19.96 10.50
C GLU A 365 -3.77 -19.42 10.74
N PRO A 366 -3.30 -18.46 9.93
CA PRO A 366 -2.03 -17.78 10.14
C PRO A 366 -1.95 -17.12 11.51
N VAL A 367 -0.78 -17.21 12.15
CA VAL A 367 -0.51 -16.49 13.39
C VAL A 367 0.05 -15.12 13.03
N TRP A 368 -0.66 -14.08 13.43
CA TRP A 368 -0.23 -12.70 13.23
C TRP A 368 0.59 -12.23 14.44
N GLU A 369 1.83 -11.86 14.18
CA GLU A 369 2.82 -11.46 15.19
C GLU A 369 3.03 -9.95 15.18
N PHE A 370 3.33 -9.38 16.35
CA PHE A 370 3.89 -8.04 16.41
C PHE A 370 5.27 -8.06 15.75
N GLU A 371 5.47 -7.19 14.77
CA GLU A 371 6.71 -7.09 14.01
C GLU A 371 7.66 -6.08 14.68
N TYR A 372 7.29 -4.79 14.63
CA TYR A 372 8.11 -3.73 15.19
C TYR A 372 7.29 -2.46 15.49
N SER A 373 7.87 -1.61 16.33
CA SER A 373 7.47 -0.22 16.51
C SER A 373 8.44 0.66 15.73
N ALA A 374 7.94 1.56 14.88
CA ALA A 374 8.81 2.45 14.10
C ALA A 374 9.71 3.32 14.96
N ARG A 375 9.29 3.66 16.18
CA ARG A 375 10.07 4.41 17.17
C ARG A 375 11.30 3.63 17.68
N ASP A 376 11.19 2.32 17.78
CA ASP A 376 12.20 1.47 18.44
C ASP A 376 13.15 0.79 17.44
N ALA A 377 12.78 0.74 16.15
CA ALA A 377 13.44 -0.09 15.14
C ALA A 377 14.80 0.43 14.66
N TYR A 378 14.96 1.75 14.48
CA TYR A 378 16.05 2.28 13.63
C TYR A 378 17.23 2.87 14.41
N GLY A 379 17.33 2.62 15.71
CA GLY A 379 18.47 3.09 16.52
C GLY A 379 18.59 4.62 16.64
N VAL A 380 17.56 5.38 16.28
CA VAL A 380 17.53 6.84 16.36
C VAL A 380 17.16 7.28 17.76
N GLU A 381 18.02 8.06 18.42
CA GLU A 381 17.69 8.72 19.68
C GLU A 381 16.61 9.80 19.44
N TRP A 382 15.38 9.51 19.86
CA TRP A 382 14.23 10.41 19.65
C TRP A 382 13.48 10.68 20.97
N PRO A 383 13.00 11.91 21.22
CA PRO A 383 12.23 12.18 22.42
C PRO A 383 10.96 11.33 22.48
N GLU A 384 10.70 10.73 23.64
CA GLU A 384 9.59 9.78 23.87
C GLU A 384 8.22 10.33 23.42
N ASN A 385 7.98 11.63 23.65
CA ASN A 385 6.71 12.29 23.33
C ASN A 385 6.77 13.16 22.07
N ALA A 386 7.82 13.06 21.25
CA ALA A 386 7.91 13.79 19.98
C ALA A 386 7.31 12.97 18.84
N PRO A 387 6.60 13.61 17.88
CA PRO A 387 6.06 12.91 16.72
C PRO A 387 7.18 12.33 15.85
N LEU A 388 6.91 11.25 15.12
CA LEU A 388 7.79 10.69 14.08
C LEU A 388 7.68 11.53 12.81
N ASN A 389 8.12 12.79 12.90
CA ASN A 389 8.07 13.76 11.82
C ASN A 389 9.18 13.53 10.78
N ALA A 390 9.23 14.39 9.77
CA ALA A 390 10.22 14.28 8.70
C ALA A 390 11.68 14.32 9.21
N THR A 391 11.96 15.04 10.31
CA THR A 391 13.30 15.07 10.92
C THR A 391 13.69 13.72 11.50
N TYR A 392 12.76 13.00 12.13
CA TYR A 392 12.98 11.62 12.56
C TYR A 392 13.37 10.74 11.37
N TRP A 393 12.56 10.77 10.31
CA TRP A 393 12.78 9.95 9.12
C TRP A 393 14.05 10.32 8.33
N HIS A 394 14.47 11.57 8.38
CA HIS A 394 15.79 11.96 7.88
C HIS A 394 16.92 11.28 8.66
N LEU A 395 16.87 11.28 10.01
CA LEU A 395 17.88 10.60 10.84
C LEU A 395 17.87 9.08 10.62
N VAL A 396 16.69 8.49 10.38
CA VAL A 396 16.60 7.08 9.95
C VAL A 396 17.31 6.90 8.61
N GLY A 397 17.07 7.77 7.63
CA GLY A 397 17.78 7.75 6.34
C GLY A 397 19.30 7.89 6.47
N GLU A 398 19.79 8.75 7.36
CA GLU A 398 21.24 8.86 7.66
C GLU A 398 21.78 7.57 8.30
N SER A 399 21.00 6.92 9.17
CA SER A 399 21.38 5.66 9.82
C SER A 399 21.42 4.51 8.80
N ILE A 400 20.42 4.42 7.92
CA ILE A 400 20.39 3.49 6.77
C ILE A 400 21.63 3.68 5.88
N HIS A 401 22.08 4.92 5.66
CA HIS A 401 23.27 5.20 4.85
C HIS A 401 24.57 4.73 5.50
N SER A 402 24.66 4.88 6.82
CA SER A 402 25.93 4.81 7.55
C SER A 402 26.15 3.49 8.29
N ASP A 403 25.09 2.73 8.54
CA ASP A 403 25.15 1.45 9.26
C ASP A 403 24.42 0.34 8.48
N VAL A 404 25.20 -0.61 7.97
CA VAL A 404 24.68 -1.77 7.22
C VAL A 404 23.75 -2.64 8.05
N SER A 405 23.87 -2.65 9.38
CA SER A 405 22.93 -3.37 10.24
C SER A 405 21.56 -2.70 10.24
N ILE A 406 21.51 -1.37 10.27
CA ILE A 406 20.25 -0.62 10.21
C ILE A 406 19.63 -0.70 8.81
N LEU A 407 20.46 -0.70 7.76
CA LEU A 407 20.01 -0.99 6.39
C LEU A 407 19.41 -2.40 6.29
N GLN A 408 20.04 -3.40 6.91
CA GLN A 408 19.49 -4.76 6.94
C GLN A 408 18.19 -4.85 7.73
N ASP A 409 18.07 -4.14 8.86
CA ASP A 409 16.83 -4.07 9.63
C ASP A 409 15.72 -3.39 8.80
N TYR A 410 16.02 -2.31 8.10
CA TYR A 410 15.11 -1.69 7.14
C TYR A 410 14.64 -2.68 6.07
N GLU A 411 15.54 -3.40 5.39
CA GLU A 411 15.14 -4.35 4.34
C GLU A 411 14.35 -5.55 4.92
N ASN A 412 14.70 -6.01 6.12
CA ASN A 412 13.94 -7.00 6.86
C ASN A 412 12.49 -6.53 7.07
N TYR A 413 12.27 -5.30 7.53
CA TYR A 413 10.92 -4.75 7.70
C TYR A 413 10.23 -4.46 6.36
N ALA A 414 10.97 -3.95 5.37
CA ALA A 414 10.45 -3.66 4.04
C ALA A 414 9.85 -4.90 3.38
N LYS A 415 10.43 -6.09 3.61
CA LYS A 415 9.93 -7.39 3.16
C LYS A 415 9.19 -8.21 4.25
N ARG A 416 9.06 -7.70 5.47
CA ARG A 416 8.51 -8.36 6.68
C ARG A 416 9.13 -9.72 6.97
N PHE A 417 10.45 -9.79 7.00
CA PHE A 417 11.25 -11.00 7.22
C PHE A 417 10.88 -12.14 6.25
N SER A 418 10.54 -11.77 5.01
CA SER A 418 10.31 -12.74 3.94
C SER A 418 11.59 -13.58 3.74
N PRO A 419 11.48 -14.88 3.39
CA PRO A 419 12.63 -15.68 2.99
C PRO A 419 13.34 -15.16 1.73
N TYR A 420 12.76 -14.18 1.03
CA TYR A 420 13.32 -13.49 -0.14
C TYR A 420 13.94 -12.12 0.19
N THR A 421 14.14 -11.84 1.47
CA THR A 421 14.84 -10.63 1.92
C THR A 421 16.32 -10.71 1.51
N GLY A 422 16.82 -9.67 0.83
CA GLY A 422 18.20 -9.60 0.37
C GLY A 422 19.20 -9.45 1.52
N ASP A 423 20.46 -9.80 1.27
CA ASP A 423 21.56 -9.58 2.21
C ASP A 423 22.26 -8.26 1.85
N CYS A 424 22.01 -7.23 2.65
CA CYS A 424 22.53 -5.89 2.40
C CYS A 424 24.05 -5.83 2.48
N THR A 425 24.73 -6.81 3.09
CA THR A 425 26.19 -6.88 3.09
C THR A 425 26.77 -7.27 1.72
N ASN A 426 25.95 -7.83 0.83
CA ASN A 426 26.32 -8.19 -0.55
C ASN A 426 25.93 -7.12 -1.58
N GLY A 427 25.34 -6.00 -1.14
CA GLY A 427 24.87 -4.92 -2.01
C GLY A 427 23.45 -5.11 -2.57
N ASP A 428 22.68 -6.09 -2.06
CA ASP A 428 21.30 -6.34 -2.51
C ASP A 428 20.36 -5.14 -2.22
N CYS A 429 20.76 -4.26 -1.29
CA CYS A 429 19.97 -3.16 -0.75
C CYS A 429 20.53 -1.78 -1.14
N ASP A 430 21.45 -1.71 -2.12
CA ASP A 430 22.19 -0.49 -2.47
C ASP A 430 21.28 0.69 -2.87
N LEU A 431 20.05 0.41 -3.34
CA LEU A 431 19.09 1.42 -3.79
C LEU A 431 18.28 2.05 -2.65
N ASP A 432 18.21 1.42 -1.48
CA ASP A 432 17.27 1.78 -0.42
C ASP A 432 17.52 3.19 0.12
N TRP A 433 18.78 3.56 0.31
CA TRP A 433 19.10 4.92 0.75
C TRP A 433 18.64 5.97 -0.26
N CYS A 434 18.85 5.73 -1.56
CA CYS A 434 18.37 6.63 -2.61
C CYS A 434 16.85 6.69 -2.62
N TYR A 435 16.17 5.56 -2.38
CA TYR A 435 14.72 5.48 -2.36
C TYR A 435 14.11 6.28 -1.20
N VAL A 436 14.60 6.07 0.02
CA VAL A 436 14.04 6.74 1.22
C VAL A 436 14.40 8.22 1.31
N THR A 437 15.46 8.65 0.61
CA THR A 437 15.90 10.06 0.57
C THR A 437 15.46 10.83 -0.67
N SER A 438 14.61 10.23 -1.51
CA SER A 438 14.08 10.87 -2.72
C SER A 438 12.55 10.83 -2.72
N PHE A 439 11.91 11.99 -2.85
CA PHE A 439 10.45 12.09 -2.81
C PHE A 439 9.81 12.07 -4.21
N THR A 440 10.57 12.49 -5.22
CA THR A 440 10.13 12.54 -6.62
C THR A 440 10.84 11.52 -7.48
N TYR A 441 10.24 11.19 -8.63
CA TYR A 441 10.81 10.27 -9.60
C TYR A 441 12.20 10.74 -10.05
N ASP A 442 12.31 12.02 -10.44
CA ASP A 442 13.58 12.58 -10.92
C ASP A 442 14.65 12.63 -9.82
N GLN A 443 14.28 12.91 -8.56
CA GLN A 443 15.23 12.85 -7.44
C GLN A 443 15.79 11.43 -7.27
N TYR A 444 14.93 10.42 -7.33
CA TYR A 444 15.33 9.02 -7.16
C TYR A 444 16.26 8.57 -8.31
N GLN A 445 15.88 8.85 -9.56
CA GLN A 445 16.73 8.54 -10.72
C GLN A 445 18.08 9.26 -10.66
N ASN A 446 18.11 10.53 -10.24
CA ASN A 446 19.35 11.28 -10.11
C ASN A 446 20.25 10.71 -9.01
N CYS A 447 19.70 10.32 -7.86
CA CYS A 447 20.47 9.69 -6.78
C CYS A 447 21.17 8.41 -7.27
N ILE A 448 20.43 7.52 -7.94
CA ILE A 448 20.96 6.29 -8.54
C ILE A 448 22.11 6.62 -9.50
N ALA A 449 21.93 7.61 -10.37
CA ALA A 449 22.92 7.99 -11.37
C ALA A 449 24.20 8.59 -10.75
N VAL A 450 24.08 9.43 -9.73
CA VAL A 450 25.21 10.07 -9.05
C VAL A 450 26.07 9.04 -8.31
N HIS A 451 25.45 8.01 -7.74
CA HIS A 451 26.13 6.94 -7.02
C HIS A 451 26.54 5.74 -7.87
N ASP A 452 26.31 5.76 -9.20
CA ASP A 452 26.58 4.65 -10.12
C ASP A 452 25.94 3.32 -9.68
N LEU A 453 24.73 3.42 -9.11
CA LEU A 453 23.99 2.26 -8.61
C LEU A 453 23.32 1.52 -9.77
N LYS A 454 23.31 0.19 -9.68
CA LYS A 454 22.69 -0.65 -10.71
C LYS A 454 21.23 -0.88 -10.38
N LEU A 455 20.36 -0.50 -11.31
CA LEU A 455 18.98 -0.95 -11.30
C LEU A 455 18.95 -2.49 -11.47
N PRO A 456 18.01 -3.19 -10.81
CA PRO A 456 17.84 -4.61 -11.01
C PRO A 456 17.46 -4.86 -12.47
N THR A 457 18.09 -5.85 -13.10
CA THR A 457 17.65 -6.36 -14.40
C THR A 457 16.51 -7.34 -14.16
N TYR A 458 15.27 -6.89 -14.32
CA TYR A 458 14.09 -7.75 -14.28
C TYR A 458 13.88 -8.51 -15.59
#